data_AF-A0A920C733-F1
#
_entry.id   AF-A0A920C733-F1
#
_cell.length_a   1.000
_cell.length_b   1.000
_cell.length_c   1.000
_cell.angle_alpha   90.00
_cell.angle_beta   90.00
_cell.angle_gamma   90.00
#
_symmetry.space_group_name_H-M   'P 1'
#
loop_
_entity.id
_entity.type
_entity.pdbx_description
1 polymer ?
#
loop_
_entity_poly.entity_id
_entity_poly.type
_entity_poly.pdbx_seq_one_letter_code
_entity_poly.pdbx_strand_id
1 'polypeptide(L)'
;MVEDFPIKEEADDHRCRIFGHECPVFYVAEPFTEAKELRNVSRNISRPVQFRVMKRDNQICRVCGQAVKDEDIEFDHVIPFSKGGSSDENNVRLLCKTCNRKRGNNFEDEYLVRDSRDHLMNPSSIEIVEFLLEVIDFHHEFVRDNHREPSFLDYNEFTEEDTELTKQSLVLSDFGFWQGWIL
;
A
#
# COMPACT_ATOMS: atom_id res chain seq x y z
N MET A 1 3.43 -4.09 2.56
CA MET A 1 3.27 -4.31 1.10
C MET A 1 1.82 -4.54 0.71
N VAL A 2 1.06 -5.34 1.46
CA VAL A 2 -0.37 -5.61 1.19
C VAL A 2 -1.28 -4.57 1.87
N GLU A 3 -0.85 -4.04 3.01
CA GLU A 3 -1.64 -3.14 3.88
C GLU A 3 -1.72 -1.68 3.41
N ASP A 4 -0.80 -1.24 2.55
CA ASP A 4 -0.75 0.14 2.05
C ASP A 4 -1.64 0.38 0.81
N PHE A 5 -2.35 -0.65 0.33
CA PHE A 5 -3.20 -0.56 -0.84
C PHE A 5 -4.58 0.00 -0.48
N PRO A 6 -5.15 0.91 -1.29
CA PRO A 6 -6.45 1.51 -1.01
C PRO A 6 -7.53 0.44 -0.81
N ILE A 7 -8.32 0.58 0.25
CA ILE A 7 -9.51 -0.22 0.48
C ILE A 7 -10.55 0.16 -0.57
N LYS A 8 -11.10 -0.84 -1.26
CA LYS A 8 -12.07 -0.62 -2.34
C LYS A 8 -13.48 -0.89 -1.85
N GLU A 9 -14.31 0.14 -1.78
CA GLU A 9 -15.70 0.04 -1.34
C GLU A 9 -16.53 -0.89 -2.24
N GLU A 10 -16.28 -0.86 -3.56
CA GLU A 10 -16.95 -1.70 -4.55
C GLU A 10 -16.25 -3.04 -4.78
N ALA A 11 -17.05 -4.11 -4.86
CA ALA A 11 -16.56 -5.47 -5.08
C ALA A 11 -16.22 -5.67 -6.56
N ASP A 12 -14.95 -5.82 -6.88
CA ASP A 12 -14.48 -6.24 -8.20
C ASP A 12 -13.49 -7.41 -8.10
N ASP A 13 -13.08 -7.92 -9.26
CA ASP A 13 -12.17 -9.07 -9.37
C ASP A 13 -10.74 -8.78 -8.85
N HIS A 14 -10.41 -7.52 -8.54
CA HIS A 14 -9.11 -7.12 -8.00
C HIS A 14 -9.13 -6.88 -6.49
N ARG A 15 -10.30 -6.98 -5.86
CA ARG A 15 -10.46 -6.79 -4.42
C ARG A 15 -10.14 -8.07 -3.66
N CYS A 16 -9.22 -7.97 -2.70
CA CYS A 16 -8.94 -9.03 -1.74
C CYS A 16 -10.21 -9.38 -0.96
N ARG A 17 -10.60 -10.66 -0.94
CA ARG A 17 -11.78 -11.14 -0.19
C ARG A 17 -11.58 -11.11 1.33
N ILE A 18 -10.33 -11.16 1.79
CA ILE A 18 -10.00 -11.23 3.22
C ILE A 18 -9.93 -9.82 3.82
N PHE A 19 -9.25 -8.90 3.14
CA PHE A 19 -8.89 -7.59 3.70
C PHE A 19 -9.53 -6.39 2.97
N GLY A 20 -10.22 -6.60 1.84
CA GLY A 20 -10.97 -5.53 1.14
C GLY A 20 -10.13 -4.50 0.35
N HIS A 21 -8.80 -4.60 0.38
CA HIS A 21 -7.89 -3.77 -0.43
C HIS A 21 -7.73 -4.28 -1.86
N GLU A 22 -7.16 -3.44 -2.71
CA GLU A 22 -6.67 -3.82 -4.03
C GLU A 22 -5.48 -4.80 -3.88
N CYS A 23 -5.66 -6.07 -4.26
CA CYS A 23 -4.66 -7.09 -3.96
C CYS A 23 -3.51 -7.04 -4.96
N PRO A 24 -2.25 -6.79 -4.55
CA PRO A 24 -1.12 -6.75 -5.47
C PRO A 24 -0.85 -8.10 -6.15
N VAL A 25 -1.32 -9.20 -5.56
CA VAL A 25 -1.33 -10.54 -6.18
C VAL A 25 -2.07 -10.54 -7.51
N PHE A 26 -3.10 -9.71 -7.70
CA PHE A 26 -3.76 -9.56 -9.00
C PHE A 26 -2.94 -8.77 -10.02
N TYR A 27 -1.87 -8.07 -9.63
CA TYR A 27 -0.98 -7.39 -10.57
C TYR A 27 0.24 -8.23 -10.94
N VAL A 28 0.47 -9.33 -10.21
CA VAL A 28 1.43 -10.37 -10.56
C VAL A 28 0.69 -11.45 -11.37
N ALA A 29 1.13 -11.70 -12.59
CA ALA A 29 0.64 -12.75 -13.50
C ALA A 29 1.11 -14.12 -13.03
N GLU A 30 0.79 -14.47 -11.79
CA GLU A 30 0.82 -15.86 -11.38
C GLU A 30 -0.42 -16.55 -11.96
N PRO A 31 -0.24 -17.69 -12.67
CA PRO A 31 -1.32 -18.40 -13.36
C PRO A 31 -2.35 -19.03 -12.40
N PHE A 32 -2.14 -18.94 -11.08
CA PHE A 32 -2.97 -19.54 -10.04
C PHE A 32 -3.73 -18.52 -9.19
N THR A 33 -3.73 -17.24 -9.55
CA THR A 33 -4.54 -16.24 -8.83
C THR A 33 -6.03 -16.46 -9.11
N GLU A 34 -6.90 -16.20 -8.13
CA GLU A 34 -8.37 -16.43 -8.17
C GLU A 34 -9.13 -15.66 -9.27
N ALA A 35 -8.42 -15.00 -10.21
CA ALA A 35 -9.03 -14.28 -11.31
C ALA A 35 -9.79 -15.25 -12.23
N LYS A 36 -11.05 -14.91 -12.51
CA LYS A 36 -11.97 -15.72 -13.31
C LYS A 36 -11.58 -15.82 -14.78
N GLU A 37 -10.82 -14.84 -15.28
CA GLU A 37 -10.32 -14.79 -16.65
C GLU A 37 -8.81 -15.00 -16.69
N LEU A 38 -8.35 -15.84 -17.63
CA LEU A 38 -6.94 -15.91 -17.99
C LEU A 38 -6.54 -14.56 -18.58
N ARG A 39 -5.77 -13.76 -17.82
CA ARG A 39 -5.22 -12.51 -18.34
C ARG A 39 -4.41 -12.84 -19.60
N ASN A 40 -4.70 -12.16 -20.70
CA ASN A 40 -3.97 -12.35 -21.94
C ASN A 40 -2.58 -11.70 -21.77
N VAL A 41 -1.60 -12.47 -21.33
CA VAL A 41 -0.29 -11.98 -20.88
C VAL A 41 0.59 -11.68 -22.10
N SER A 42 0.35 -10.53 -22.73
CA SER A 42 1.22 -9.99 -23.78
C SER A 42 2.23 -9.02 -23.19
N ARG A 43 3.51 -9.15 -23.58
CA ARG A 43 4.53 -8.14 -23.26
C ARG A 43 4.25 -6.80 -23.95
N ASN A 44 3.49 -6.81 -25.04
CA ASN A 44 3.17 -5.59 -25.76
C ASN A 44 2.09 -4.79 -25.01
N ILE A 45 2.44 -3.57 -24.61
CA ILE A 45 1.51 -2.63 -23.98
C ILE A 45 0.62 -2.04 -25.07
N SER A 46 -0.67 -2.35 -25.04
CA SER A 46 -1.62 -1.91 -26.06
C SER A 46 -1.70 -0.38 -26.15
N ARG A 47 -1.98 0.15 -27.35
CA ARG A 47 -2.16 1.61 -27.57
C ARG A 47 -3.19 2.23 -26.62
N PRO A 48 -4.37 1.63 -26.35
CA PRO A 48 -5.32 2.17 -25.38
C PRO A 48 -4.71 2.33 -23.97
N VAL A 49 -3.91 1.36 -23.51
CA VAL A 49 -3.22 1.44 -22.22
C VAL A 49 -2.19 2.58 -22.25
N GLN A 50 -1.37 2.67 -23.29
CA GLN A 50 -0.39 3.75 -23.45
C GLN A 50 -1.04 5.14 -23.36
N PHE A 51 -2.19 5.34 -24.03
CA PHE A 51 -2.93 6.60 -23.97
C PHE A 51 -3.45 6.92 -22.57
N ARG A 52 -3.98 5.93 -21.85
CA ARG A 52 -4.47 6.14 -20.49
C ARG A 52 -3.33 6.46 -19.52
N VAL A 53 -2.23 5.72 -19.60
CA VAL A 53 -1.01 5.98 -18.81
C VAL A 53 -0.45 7.37 -19.11
N MET A 54 -0.35 7.77 -20.38
CA MET A 54 0.14 9.09 -20.76
C MET A 54 -0.73 10.21 -20.20
N LYS A 55 -2.06 10.03 -20.22
CA LYS A 55 -3.02 10.97 -19.63
C LYS A 55 -2.91 11.01 -18.11
N ARG A 56 -2.82 9.86 -17.44
CA ARG A 56 -2.65 9.73 -15.99
C ARG A 56 -1.38 10.41 -15.51
N ASP A 57 -0.28 10.19 -16.22
CA ASP A 57 1.05 10.66 -15.83
C ASP A 57 1.35 12.08 -16.33
N ASN A 58 0.43 12.72 -17.07
CA ASN A 58 0.57 14.09 -17.61
C ASN A 58 1.88 14.31 -18.40
N GLN A 59 2.36 13.31 -19.13
CA GLN A 59 3.67 13.32 -19.82
C GLN A 59 4.87 13.63 -18.89
N ILE A 60 4.74 13.36 -17.59
CA ILE A 60 5.82 13.53 -16.62
C ILE A 60 6.44 12.17 -16.31
N CYS A 61 7.76 12.08 -16.38
CA CYS A 61 8.46 10.87 -16.02
C CYS A 61 8.23 10.53 -14.53
N ARG A 62 7.74 9.33 -14.25
CA ARG A 62 7.43 8.87 -12.89
C ARG A 62 8.66 8.66 -11.99
N VAL A 63 9.87 8.73 -12.54
CA VAL A 63 11.14 8.57 -11.80
C VAL A 63 11.82 9.91 -11.54
N CYS A 64 12.05 10.73 -12.57
CA CYS A 64 12.75 12.01 -12.38
C CYS A 64 11.83 13.24 -12.21
N GLY A 65 10.52 13.08 -12.40
CA GLY A 65 9.54 14.16 -12.27
C GLY A 65 9.61 15.24 -13.36
N GLN A 66 10.41 15.03 -14.42
CA GLN A 66 10.53 15.98 -15.53
C GLN A 66 9.53 15.68 -16.64
N ALA A 67 9.06 16.73 -17.32
CA ALA A 67 8.26 16.58 -18.54
C ALA A 67 9.08 15.88 -19.63
N VAL A 68 8.45 14.95 -20.34
CA VAL A 68 9.08 14.13 -21.38
C VAL A 68 8.51 14.51 -22.74
N LYS A 69 9.38 14.70 -23.73
CA LYS A 69 8.95 14.92 -25.12
C LYS A 69 8.34 13.66 -25.70
N ASP A 70 7.37 13.79 -26.59
CA ASP A 70 6.69 12.65 -27.24
C ASP A 70 7.64 11.60 -27.84
N GLU A 71 8.78 12.03 -28.40
CA GLU A 71 9.80 11.15 -29.00
C GLU A 71 10.67 10.38 -27.99
N ASP A 72 10.69 10.81 -26.73
CA ASP A 72 11.50 10.25 -25.64
C ASP A 72 10.66 9.50 -24.59
N ILE A 73 9.34 9.40 -24.80
CA ILE A 73 8.42 8.66 -23.95
C ILE A 73 8.63 7.15 -24.15
N GLU A 74 8.87 6.46 -23.04
CA GLU A 74 8.92 5.01 -22.96
C GLU A 74 7.86 4.53 -21.95
N PHE A 75 7.11 3.50 -22.33
CA PHE A 75 6.18 2.82 -21.43
C PHE A 75 6.85 1.58 -20.84
N ASP A 76 7.03 1.60 -19.52
CA ASP A 76 7.78 0.59 -18.78
C ASP A 76 6.86 -0.17 -17.81
N HIS A 77 7.13 -1.46 -17.64
CA HIS A 77 6.43 -2.29 -16.67
C HIS A 77 7.04 -2.10 -15.29
N VAL A 78 6.23 -1.69 -14.31
CA VAL A 78 6.65 -1.55 -12.91
C VAL A 78 7.15 -2.90 -12.38
N ILE A 79 6.35 -3.94 -12.47
CA ILE A 79 6.80 -5.32 -12.31
C ILE A 79 7.19 -5.82 -13.72
N PRO A 80 8.44 -6.25 -13.98
CA PRO A 80 8.83 -6.70 -15.31
C PRO A 80 7.98 -7.87 -15.80
N PHE A 81 7.68 -7.89 -17.10
CA PHE A 81 6.94 -9.00 -17.72
C PHE A 81 7.56 -10.38 -17.44
N SER A 82 8.90 -10.47 -17.41
CA SER A 82 9.62 -11.71 -17.11
C SER A 82 9.41 -12.23 -15.68
N LYS A 83 8.89 -11.38 -14.79
CA LYS A 83 8.58 -11.66 -13.39
C LYS A 83 7.07 -11.74 -13.16
N GLY A 84 6.29 -11.83 -14.24
CA GLY A 84 4.84 -11.89 -14.21
C GLY A 84 4.16 -10.53 -14.24
N GLY A 85 4.82 -9.41 -14.53
CA GLY A 85 4.09 -8.15 -14.64
C GLY A 85 3.01 -8.14 -15.72
N SER A 86 1.80 -7.65 -15.40
CA SER A 86 0.74 -7.45 -16.39
C SER A 86 1.01 -6.23 -17.28
N SER A 87 0.38 -6.15 -18.45
CA SER A 87 0.44 -4.96 -19.33
C SER A 87 -0.75 -4.02 -19.11
N ASP A 88 -1.38 -4.10 -17.94
CA ASP A 88 -2.48 -3.22 -17.56
C ASP A 88 -1.96 -1.86 -17.10
N GLU A 89 -2.83 -0.85 -17.16
CA GLU A 89 -2.50 0.54 -16.80
C GLU A 89 -1.86 0.67 -15.42
N ASN A 90 -2.28 -0.14 -14.45
CA ASN A 90 -1.79 -0.10 -13.08
C ASN A 90 -0.33 -0.58 -12.97
N ASN A 91 0.12 -1.48 -13.84
CA ASN A 91 1.50 -1.98 -13.86
C ASN A 91 2.38 -1.28 -14.91
N VAL A 92 1.86 -0.27 -15.62
CA VAL A 92 2.61 0.48 -16.64
C VAL A 92 2.82 1.92 -16.19
N ARG A 93 4.03 2.44 -16.41
CA ARG A 93 4.42 3.83 -16.11
C ARG A 93 5.08 4.51 -17.29
N LEU A 94 4.96 5.83 -17.33
CA LEU A 94 5.68 6.68 -18.29
C LEU A 94 7.07 7.05 -17.76
N LEU A 95 8.11 6.71 -18.52
CA LEU A 95 9.50 7.07 -18.24
C LEU A 95 10.11 7.86 -19.39
N CYS A 96 11.08 8.72 -19.08
CA CYS A 96 11.98 9.20 -20.12
C CYS A 96 13.00 8.11 -20.47
N LYS A 97 13.48 8.12 -21.72
CA LYS A 97 14.50 7.20 -22.23
C LYS A 97 15.71 7.01 -21.32
N THR A 98 16.20 8.08 -20.69
CA THR A 98 17.34 8.05 -19.78
C THR A 98 17.04 7.27 -18.50
N CYS A 99 15.89 7.54 -17.86
CA CYS A 99 15.47 6.83 -16.65
C CYS A 99 15.18 5.36 -16.94
N ASN A 100 14.48 5.08 -18.05
CA ASN A 100 14.17 3.71 -18.46
C ASN A 100 15.45 2.87 -18.66
N ARG A 101 16.45 3.43 -19.36
CA ARG A 101 17.75 2.77 -19.58
C ARG A 101 18.55 2.58 -18.30
N LYS A 102 18.54 3.56 -17.39
CA LYS A 102 19.25 3.48 -16.10
C LYS A 102 18.69 2.37 -15.21
N ARG A 103 17.37 2.18 -15.24
CA ARG A 103 16.68 1.15 -14.45
C ARG A 103 17.01 -0.27 -14.92
N GLY A 104 16.94 -0.52 -16.23
CA GLY A 104 17.01 -1.88 -16.76
C GLY A 104 15.90 -2.77 -16.18
N ASN A 105 16.25 -4.01 -15.79
CA ASN A 105 15.30 -4.96 -15.18
C ASN A 105 15.26 -4.88 -13.64
N ASN A 106 15.84 -3.84 -13.03
CA ASN A 106 15.99 -3.76 -11.58
C ASN A 106 14.76 -3.15 -10.91
N PHE A 107 13.72 -3.97 -10.71
CA PHE A 107 12.52 -3.58 -9.95
C PHE A 107 12.61 -3.95 -8.46
N GLU A 108 13.47 -4.92 -8.13
CA GLU A 108 13.53 -5.49 -6.79
C GLU A 108 14.03 -4.44 -5.78
N ASP A 109 15.06 -3.68 -6.12
CA ASP A 109 15.58 -2.60 -5.26
C ASP A 109 14.59 -1.43 -5.08
N GLU A 110 13.64 -1.25 -6.01
CA GLU A 110 12.67 -0.15 -5.97
C GLU A 110 11.39 -0.54 -5.21
N TYR A 111 11.02 -1.83 -5.21
CA TYR A 111 9.70 -2.28 -4.76
C TYR A 111 9.70 -3.43 -3.76
N LEU A 112 10.81 -4.15 -3.57
CA LEU A 112 10.88 -5.24 -2.60
C LEU A 112 11.60 -4.80 -1.33
N VAL A 113 10.96 -5.07 -0.20
CA VAL A 113 11.61 -5.04 1.11
C VAL A 113 12.58 -6.23 1.15
N ARG A 114 13.87 -5.95 1.38
CA ARG A 114 14.92 -6.98 1.35
C ARG A 114 15.14 -7.62 2.70
N ASP A 115 15.01 -6.85 3.78
CA ASP A 115 15.08 -7.38 5.15
C ASP A 115 14.18 -6.62 6.15
N SER A 116 14.09 -7.14 7.37
CA SER A 116 13.24 -6.56 8.43
C SER A 116 13.62 -5.13 8.82
N ARG A 117 14.84 -4.67 8.52
CA ARG A 117 15.27 -3.29 8.79
C ARG A 117 14.61 -2.31 7.82
N ASP A 118 14.36 -2.70 6.57
CA ASP A 118 13.68 -1.83 5.61
C ASP A 118 12.24 -1.50 6.07
N HIS A 119 11.58 -2.43 6.78
CA HIS A 119 10.29 -2.16 7.42
C HIS A 119 10.39 -1.12 8.55
N LEU A 120 11.46 -1.19 9.34
CA LEU A 120 11.69 -0.28 10.47
C LEU A 120 12.17 1.12 10.05
N MET A 121 12.66 1.27 8.82
CA MET A 121 13.18 2.53 8.29
C MET A 121 12.13 3.36 7.54
N ASN A 122 10.97 2.79 7.23
CA ASN A 122 9.84 3.55 6.70
C ASN A 122 9.04 4.18 7.85
N PRO A 123 8.52 5.42 7.67
CA PRO A 123 7.70 6.06 8.70
C PRO A 123 6.49 5.18 8.99
N SER A 124 6.42 4.64 10.21
CA SER A 124 5.21 3.99 10.70
C SER A 124 4.23 5.06 11.18
N SER A 125 2.93 4.77 11.10
CA SER A 125 1.92 5.65 11.67
C SER A 125 2.14 5.76 13.18
N ILE A 126 1.85 6.94 13.76
CA ILE A 126 2.06 7.14 15.19
C ILE A 126 1.13 6.23 16.01
N GLU A 127 -0.05 5.92 15.46
CA GLU A 127 -1.04 5.04 16.07
C GLU A 127 -0.51 3.61 16.26
N ILE A 128 0.29 3.09 15.32
CA ILE A 128 0.92 1.77 15.46
C ILE A 128 1.95 1.79 16.59
N VAL A 129 2.71 2.88 16.71
CA VAL A 129 3.72 3.02 17.77
C VAL A 129 3.04 3.13 19.13
N GLU A 130 1.97 3.92 19.24
CA GLU A 130 1.16 4.07 20.45
C GLU A 130 0.56 2.73 20.88
N PHE A 131 -0.07 2.00 19.95
CA PHE A 131 -0.61 0.66 20.23
C PHE A 131 0.45 -0.30 20.74
N LEU A 132 1.64 -0.33 20.12
CA LEU A 132 2.73 -1.19 20.58
C LEU A 132 3.22 -0.82 21.98
N LEU A 133 3.26 0.48 22.30
CA LEU A 133 3.62 0.93 23.65
C LEU A 133 2.57 0.54 24.68
N GLU A 134 1.27 0.66 24.36
CA GLU A 134 0.18 0.24 25.22
C GLU A 134 0.22 -1.28 25.50
N VAL A 135 0.43 -2.10 24.46
CA VAL A 135 0.56 -3.56 24.62
C VAL A 135 1.76 -3.93 25.48
N ILE A 136 2.89 -3.23 25.32
CA ILE A 136 4.09 -3.44 26.13
C ILE A 136 3.83 -3.05 27.59
N ASP A 137 3.19 -1.90 27.81
CA ASP A 137 2.85 -1.43 29.16
C ASP A 137 1.92 -2.43 29.86
N PHE A 138 0.82 -2.82 29.20
CA PHE A 138 -0.08 -3.87 29.68
C PHE A 138 0.69 -5.15 30.06
N HIS A 139 1.58 -5.62 29.18
CA HIS A 139 2.36 -6.82 29.45
C HIS A 139 3.21 -6.68 30.72
N HIS A 140 3.90 -5.55 30.88
CA HIS A 140 4.72 -5.28 32.05
C HIS A 140 3.89 -5.20 33.34
N GLU A 141 2.74 -4.52 33.31
CA GLU A 141 1.83 -4.40 34.45
C GLU A 141 1.24 -5.76 34.82
N PHE A 142 0.79 -6.52 33.83
CA PHE A 142 0.20 -7.83 34.01
C PHE A 142 1.18 -8.81 34.66
N VAL A 143 2.42 -8.87 34.16
CA VAL A 143 3.47 -9.75 34.72
C VAL A 143 3.84 -9.32 36.14
N ARG A 144 3.92 -8.01 36.40
CA ARG A 144 4.19 -7.45 37.73
C ARG A 144 3.13 -7.89 38.75
N ASP A 145 1.86 -7.81 38.37
CA ASP A 145 0.74 -7.97 39.30
C ASP A 145 0.30 -9.44 39.44
N ASN A 146 0.44 -10.23 38.39
CA ASN A 146 -0.03 -11.63 38.34
C ASN A 146 1.10 -12.66 38.46
N HIS A 147 2.37 -12.24 38.35
CA HIS A 147 3.54 -13.12 38.39
C HIS A 147 3.48 -14.28 37.38
N ARG A 148 2.81 -14.07 36.24
CA ARG A 148 2.74 -15.00 35.11
C ARG A 148 2.66 -14.23 33.81
N GLU A 149 2.99 -14.91 32.72
CA GLU A 149 2.79 -14.38 31.37
C GLU A 149 1.30 -14.23 31.04
N PRO A 150 0.89 -13.16 30.33
CA PRO A 150 -0.47 -13.04 29.82
C PRO A 150 -0.73 -14.11 28.75
N SER A 151 -1.89 -14.75 28.84
CA SER A 151 -2.41 -15.65 27.81
C SER A 151 -3.12 -14.85 26.72
N PHE A 152 -3.47 -15.53 25.62
CA PHE A 152 -4.26 -14.92 24.56
C PHE A 152 -5.57 -14.30 25.06
N LEU A 153 -6.22 -14.93 26.05
CA LEU A 153 -7.48 -14.41 26.61
C LEU A 153 -7.26 -13.11 27.39
N ASP A 154 -6.16 -13.00 28.13
CA ASP A 154 -5.83 -11.80 28.90
C ASP A 154 -5.57 -10.59 27.98
N TYR A 155 -4.91 -10.81 26.83
CA TYR A 155 -4.74 -9.76 25.81
C TYR A 155 -6.05 -9.38 25.13
N ASN A 156 -6.94 -10.34 24.86
CA ASN A 156 -8.23 -10.06 24.23
C ASN A 156 -9.12 -9.20 25.13
N GLU A 157 -9.11 -9.47 26.44
CA GLU A 157 -9.82 -8.66 27.45
C GLU A 157 -9.30 -7.21 27.49
N PHE A 158 -7.97 -7.02 27.50
CA PHE A 158 -7.33 -5.70 27.38
C PHE A 158 -7.80 -4.93 26.13
N THR A 159 -7.81 -5.58 24.96
CA THR A 159 -8.26 -4.93 23.72
C THR A 159 -9.75 -4.60 23.71
N GLU A 160 -10.58 -5.37 24.42
CA GLU A 160 -12.02 -5.11 24.50
C GLU A 160 -12.34 -3.94 25.45
N GLU A 161 -11.61 -3.78 26.56
CA GLU A 161 -11.78 -2.65 27.50
C GLU A 161 -11.40 -1.29 26.87
N ASP A 162 -10.29 -1.22 26.12
CA ASP A 162 -9.84 0.03 25.49
C ASP A 162 -10.69 0.45 24.28
N THR A 163 -11.44 -0.48 23.67
CA THR A 163 -12.42 -0.13 22.62
C THR A 163 -13.64 0.64 23.15
N GLU A 164 -13.94 0.59 24.45
CA GLU A 164 -14.99 1.43 25.06
C GLU A 164 -14.48 2.85 25.40
N LEU A 165 -13.20 3.00 25.74
CA LEU A 165 -12.56 4.30 25.96
C LEU A 165 -12.32 5.08 24.66
N THR A 166 -11.92 4.41 23.57
CA THR A 166 -11.78 5.03 22.24
C THR A 166 -13.12 5.42 21.59
N LYS A 167 -14.24 4.80 21.98
CA LYS A 167 -15.59 5.26 21.57
C LYS A 167 -16.00 6.58 22.24
N GLN A 168 -15.48 6.91 23.43
CA GLN A 168 -15.79 8.18 24.09
C GLN A 168 -14.99 9.37 23.54
N SER A 169 -13.79 9.16 23.01
CA SER A 169 -12.99 10.25 22.43
C SER A 169 -13.55 10.73 21.06
N LEU A 170 -14.15 9.85 20.28
CA LEU A 170 -14.77 10.19 18.98
C LEU A 170 -16.13 10.90 19.09
N VAL A 171 -16.80 10.84 20.25
CA VAL A 171 -18.07 11.56 20.48
C VAL A 171 -17.81 13.00 20.96
N LEU A 172 -16.61 13.31 21.46
CA LEU A 172 -16.25 14.66 21.93
C LEU A 172 -15.57 15.53 20.85
N SER A 173 -15.17 14.97 19.70
CA SER A 173 -14.67 15.75 18.56
C SER A 173 -15.77 16.39 17.69
N ASP A 174 -17.04 16.00 17.88
CA ASP A 174 -18.17 16.52 17.10
C ASP A 174 -18.92 17.72 17.73
N PHE A 175 -18.52 18.17 18.93
CA PHE A 175 -19.10 19.37 19.56
C PHE A 175 -18.07 20.49 19.77
N GLY A 176 -17.89 21.25 18.70
CA GLY A 176 -17.92 22.72 18.77
C GLY A 176 -16.61 23.44 19.10
N PHE A 177 -15.82 23.75 18.07
CA PHE A 177 -14.97 24.95 18.08
C PHE A 177 -14.93 25.59 16.69
N TRP A 178 -15.96 26.37 16.38
CA TRP A 178 -15.90 27.49 15.44
C TRP A 178 -16.53 28.70 16.11
N GLN A 179 -15.72 29.71 16.49
CA GLN A 179 -15.90 31.11 16.08
C GLN A 179 -14.94 32.07 16.81
N GLY A 180 -14.18 32.83 15.99
CA GLY A 180 -13.64 34.18 16.28
C GLY A 180 -12.48 34.23 17.27
N TRP A 181 -11.44 35.04 17.10
CA TRP A 181 -11.44 36.43 16.63
C TRP A 181 -10.10 36.80 15.98
N ILE A 182 -10.20 37.42 14.80
CA ILE A 182 -9.20 38.33 14.23
C ILE A 182 -9.53 39.72 14.77
N LEU A 183 -8.60 40.30 15.54
CA LEU A 183 -8.11 41.69 15.53
C LEU A 183 -7.31 41.97 16.82
#